data_AF-A0A7X5IRK6-F1
#
_entry.id   AF-A0A7X5IRK6-F1
#
_cell.length_a   1.000
_cell.length_b   1.000
_cell.length_c   1.000
_cell.angle_alpha   90.00
_cell.angle_beta   90.00
_cell.angle_gamma   90.00
#
_symmetry.space_group_name_H-M   'P 1'
#
loop_
_entity.id
_entity.type
_entity.pdbx_description
1 polymer ?
#
loop_
_entity_poly.entity_id
_entity_poly.type
_entity_poly.pdbx_seq_one_letter_code
_entity_poly.pdbx_strand_id
1 'polypeptide(L)' 'VIMDNLRTHHCNFVGELIRAKGAIPLYLPPYSPDLNPIEKM' A
#
# COMPACT_ATOMS: atom_id res chain seq x y z
N VAL A 1 -4.55 -0.10 -5.18
CA VAL A 1 -4.16 -0.99 -4.06
C VAL A 1 -3.74 -0.09 -2.91
N ILE A 2 -4.41 -0.18 -1.76
CA ILE A 2 -4.02 0.57 -0.56
C ILE A 2 -2.98 -0.28 0.18
N MET A 3 -1.84 0.30 0.51
CA MET A 3 -0.72 -0.39 1.14
C MET A 3 -0.33 0.35 2.42
N ASP A 4 -0.14 -0.40 3.50
CA ASP A 4 0.51 0.14 4.69
C ASP A 4 1.99 0.50 4.39
N ASN A 5 2.66 1.11 5.36
CA ASN A 5 4.01 1.61 5.17
C ASN A 5 5.12 0.56 5.41
N LEU A 6 4.81 -0.73 5.32
CA LEU A 6 5.81 -1.80 5.46
C LEU A 6 6.91 -1.65 4.40
N ARG A 7 8.18 -1.78 4.80
CA ARG A 7 9.34 -1.58 3.92
C ARG A 7 9.29 -2.40 2.63
N THR A 8 8.76 -3.62 2.68
CA THR A 8 8.65 -4.50 1.49
C THR A 8 7.69 -3.96 0.44
N HIS A 9 6.71 -3.14 0.80
CA HIS A 9 5.80 -2.48 -0.14
C HIS A 9 6.49 -1.40 -0.98
N HIS A 10 7.66 -0.91 -0.55
CA HIS A 10 8.46 0.08 -1.27
C HIS A 10 9.49 -0.53 -2.23
N CYS A 11 9.57 -1.86 -2.32
CA CYS A 11 10.36 -2.51 -3.34
C CYS A 11 9.82 -2.16 -4.74
N ASN A 12 10.67 -1.70 -5.65
CA ASN A 12 10.28 -1.31 -7.02
C ASN A 12 9.42 -2.39 -7.71
N PHE A 13 9.81 -3.66 -7.55
CA PHE A 13 9.11 -4.81 -8.12
C PHE A 13 7.63 -4.91 -7.67
N VAL A 14 7.32 -4.58 -6.41
CA VAL A 14 5.93 -4.62 -5.91
C VAL A 14 5.08 -3.58 -6.64
N GLY A 15 5.59 -2.36 -6.80
CA GLY A 15 4.90 -1.31 -7.53
C GLY A 15 4.77 -1.62 -9.03
N GLU A 16 5.76 -2.25 -9.64
CA GLU A 16 5.71 -2.67 -11.05
C GLU A 16 4.64 -3.74 -11.30
N LEU A 17 4.59 -4.77 -10.44
CA LEU A 17 3.56 -5.82 -10.54
C LEU A 17 2.15 -5.26 -10.39
N ILE A 18 1.94 -4.34 -9.45
CA ILE A 18 0.63 -3.71 -9.25
C ILE A 18 0.21 -2.92 -10.50
N ARG A 19 1.14 -2.13 -11.08
CA ARG A 19 0.88 -1.37 -12.32
C ARG A 19 0.66 -2.29 -13.52
N ALA A 20 1.37 -3.40 -13.63
CA ALA A 20 1.17 -4.39 -14.69
C ALA A 20 -0.23 -5.03 -14.66
N LYS A 21 -0.93 -4.97 -13.52
CA LYS A 21 -2.34 -5.39 -13.38
C LYS A 21 -3.34 -4.24 -13.59
N GLY A 22 -2.90 -3.06 -14.02
CA GLY A 22 -3.75 -1.89 -14.26
C GLY A 22 -4.18 -1.15 -12.98
N ALA A 23 -3.50 -1.39 -11.86
CA ALA A 23 -3.79 -0.74 -10.59
C ALA A 23 -2.65 0.20 -10.18
N ILE A 24 -2.94 1.13 -9.26
CA ILE A 24 -1.96 2.07 -8.71
C ILE A 24 -1.78 1.77 -7.22
N PRO A 25 -0.52 1.67 -6.71
CA PRO A 25 -0.27 1.60 -5.27
C PRO A 25 -0.48 2.96 -4.61
N LEU A 26 -1.21 2.98 -3.50
CA LEU A 26 -1.43 4.15 -2.64
C LEU A 26 -0.92 3.80 -1.24
N TYR A 27 0.08 4.54 -0.77
CA TYR A 27 0.72 4.28 0.52
C TYR A 27 0.08 5.12 1.61
N LEU A 28 -0.22 4.49 2.75
CA LEU A 28 -0.67 5.20 3.94
C LEU A 28 0.51 5.89 4.64
N PRO A 29 0.28 7.02 5.32
CA PRO A 29 1.30 7.63 6.17
C PRO A 29 1.76 6.67 7.28
N PRO A 30 3.00 6.81 7.78
CA PRO A 30 3.49 6.01 8.90
C PRO A 30 2.57 6.13 10.13
N TYR A 31 2.31 5.00 10.80
CA TYR A 31 1.51 4.94 12.04
C TYR A 31 0.08 5.49 11.92
N SER A 32 -0.54 5.38 10.74
CA SER A 32 -1.94 5.78 10.50
C SER A 32 -2.86 4.56 10.29
N PRO A 33 -3.09 3.72 11.33
CA PRO A 33 -4.00 2.57 11.23
C PRO A 33 -5.46 3.00 11.01
N ASP A 34 -5.83 4.20 11.46
CA ASP A 34 -7.12 4.83 11.26
C ASP A 34 -7.48 5.06 9.78
N LEU A 35 -6.45 5.18 8.92
CA LEU A 35 -6.63 5.34 7.48
C LEU A 35 -6.65 3.99 6.73
N ASN A 36 -6.44 2.87 7.42
CA ASN A 36 -6.37 1.55 6.81
C ASN A 36 -7.77 0.91 6.76
N PRO A 37 -8.38 0.67 5.58
CA PRO A 37 -9.77 0.23 5.48
C PRO A 37 -10.08 -1.14 6.10
N ILE A 38 -9.04 -1.95 6.37
CA ILE A 38 -9.21 -3.27 7.01
C ILE A 38 -9.26 -3.20 8.53
N GLU A 39 -8.77 -2.11 9.12
CA GLU A 39 -8.81 -1.93 10.56
C GLU A 39 -10.25 -1.61 10.97
N LYS A 40 -10.76 -2.36 11.93
CA LYS A 40 -12.10 -2.12 12.49
C LYS A 40 -12.00 -0.99 13.50
N MET A 41 -12.93 -0.04 13.40
CA MET A 41 -13.10 1.02 14.39
C MET A 41 -13.67 0.47 15.70
#